data_AF-A0A8S3D665-F1
#
_entry.id   AF-A0A8S3D665-F1
#
_cell.length_a   1.000
_cell.length_b   1.000
_cell.length_c   1.000
_cell.angle_alpha   90.00
_cell.angle_beta   90.00
_cell.angle_gamma   90.00
#
_symmetry.space_group_name_H-M   'P 1'
#
loop_
_entity.id
_entity.type
_entity.pdbx_description
1 polymer ?
#
loop_
_entity_poly.entity_id
_entity_poly.type
_entity_poly.pdbx_seq_one_letter_code
_entity_poly.pdbx_strand_id
1 'polypeptide(L)'
;PMRAYQQNLSSLFLAFVKNADVRNDILKWIGDCLVENRGKNKEWSSHNPLTAYLFVSDGFLLNLNFVLLNLARPFAEPYSPKLLKINPIYAITQNDNIHLRDLHKDTPMIVRNDESINEKNDQTAFNFITEIFFMSHLSYTSSVYRLHRMLLKINEELSQVQQAYQEASKLNGPNDENVQRLEQAMEKGLTAFLNIKTVLNEPCLLELSNALLTASCSWLVYLASLPEEVDSEETMKMIRQLPLATKPNRQL
;
A
#
# COMPACT_ATOMS: atom_id res chain seq x y z
N PRO A 1 14.88 -17.71 7.18
CA PRO A 1 13.57 -18.40 7.13
C PRO A 1 12.45 -17.53 6.50
N MET A 2 12.14 -16.35 7.05
CA MET A 2 11.05 -15.47 6.55
C MET A 2 11.21 -15.06 5.08
N ARG A 3 12.42 -14.67 4.66
CA ARG A 3 12.71 -14.32 3.26
C ARG A 3 12.41 -15.45 2.28
N ALA A 4 12.74 -16.69 2.64
CA ALA A 4 12.47 -17.85 1.77
C ALA A 4 10.95 -18.09 1.61
N TYR A 5 10.18 -17.93 2.69
CA TYR A 5 8.71 -18.00 2.62
C TYR A 5 8.13 -16.92 1.72
N GLN A 6 8.59 -15.67 1.86
CA GLN A 6 8.14 -14.55 1.03
C GLN A 6 8.49 -14.76 -0.45
N GLN A 7 9.68 -15.29 -0.75
CA GLN A 7 10.08 -15.64 -2.12
C GLN A 7 9.20 -16.74 -2.70
N ASN A 8 8.96 -17.82 -1.96
CA ASN A 8 8.08 -18.92 -2.41
C ASN A 8 6.65 -18.42 -2.64
N LEU A 9 6.14 -17.56 -1.76
CA LEU A 9 4.82 -16.96 -1.90
C LEU A 9 4.75 -16.08 -3.16
N SER A 10 5.74 -15.21 -3.39
CA SER A 10 5.83 -14.40 -4.61
C SER A 10 5.91 -15.26 -5.87
N SER A 11 6.66 -16.36 -5.85
CA SER A 11 6.74 -17.30 -6.97
C SER A 11 5.40 -18.00 -7.24
N LEU A 12 4.67 -18.38 -6.20
CA LEU A 12 3.34 -18.99 -6.33
C LEU A 12 2.34 -18.00 -6.94
N PHE A 13 2.25 -16.78 -6.42
CA PHE A 13 1.37 -15.75 -6.96
C PHE A 13 1.75 -15.36 -8.39
N LEU A 14 3.05 -15.33 -8.70
CA LEU A 14 3.53 -15.12 -10.07
C LEU A 14 3.05 -16.24 -11.01
N ALA A 15 3.04 -17.50 -10.56
CA ALA A 15 2.52 -18.62 -11.34
C ALA A 15 1.01 -18.48 -11.59
N PHE A 16 0.25 -18.06 -10.58
CA PHE A 16 -1.19 -17.82 -10.71
C PHE A 16 -1.50 -16.70 -11.71
N VAL A 17 -0.86 -15.53 -11.60
CA VAL A 17 -1.15 -14.42 -12.51
C VAL A 17 -0.66 -14.66 -13.94
N LYS A 18 0.27 -15.60 -14.14
CA LYS A 18 0.69 -16.05 -15.49
C LYS A 18 -0.31 -17.01 -16.13
N ASN A 19 -1.10 -17.72 -15.34
CA ASN A 19 -2.12 -18.62 -15.84
C ASN A 19 -3.41 -17.83 -16.13
N ALA A 20 -3.80 -17.78 -17.41
CA ALA A 20 -4.96 -17.02 -17.86
C ALA A 20 -6.28 -17.47 -17.22
N ASP A 21 -6.41 -18.76 -16.90
CA ASP A 21 -7.64 -19.35 -16.37
C ASP A 21 -7.95 -18.89 -14.94
N VAL A 22 -6.91 -18.60 -14.14
CA VAL A 22 -7.06 -18.23 -12.71
C VAL A 22 -6.65 -16.79 -12.41
N ARG A 23 -6.01 -16.10 -13.37
CA ARG A 23 -5.51 -14.73 -13.17
C ARG A 23 -6.62 -13.78 -12.71
N ASN A 24 -7.79 -13.85 -13.35
CA ASN A 24 -8.91 -12.97 -13.04
C ASN A 24 -9.42 -13.18 -11.60
N ASP A 25 -9.62 -14.45 -11.21
CA ASP A 25 -10.09 -14.80 -9.86
C ASP A 25 -9.10 -14.38 -8.78
N ILE A 26 -7.80 -14.50 -9.06
CA ILE A 26 -6.74 -14.10 -8.13
C ILE A 26 -6.66 -12.58 -8.01
N LEU A 27 -6.76 -11.84 -9.11
CA LEU A 27 -6.82 -10.36 -9.05
C LEU A 27 -8.06 -9.90 -8.29
N LYS A 28 -9.21 -10.54 -8.51
CA LYS A 28 -10.44 -10.29 -7.75
C LYS A 28 -10.23 -10.54 -6.26
N TRP A 29 -9.68 -11.70 -5.90
CA TRP A 29 -9.39 -12.03 -4.51
C TRP A 29 -8.44 -11.02 -3.84
N ILE A 30 -7.39 -10.59 -4.55
CA ILE A 30 -6.48 -9.55 -4.04
C ILE A 30 -7.24 -8.22 -3.84
N GLY A 31 -8.00 -7.79 -4.84
CA GLY A 31 -8.79 -6.55 -4.79
C GLY A 31 -9.76 -6.55 -3.61
N ASP A 32 -10.53 -7.63 -3.46
CA ASP A 32 -11.47 -7.82 -2.35
C ASP A 32 -10.74 -7.83 -1.00
N CYS A 33 -9.62 -8.55 -0.88
CA CYS A 33 -8.82 -8.53 0.34
C CYS A 33 -8.37 -7.12 0.73
N LEU A 34 -7.93 -6.31 -0.23
CA LEU A 34 -7.48 -4.96 0.05
C LEU A 34 -8.66 -4.03 0.43
N VAL A 35 -9.78 -4.13 -0.27
CA VAL A 35 -10.97 -3.31 -0.03
C VAL A 35 -11.58 -3.59 1.34
N GLU A 36 -11.81 -4.87 1.68
CA GLU A 36 -12.42 -5.26 2.95
C GLU A 36 -11.55 -4.88 4.16
N ASN A 37 -10.23 -4.78 3.98
CA ASN A 37 -9.30 -4.41 5.04
C ASN A 37 -8.95 -2.91 5.08
N ARG A 38 -9.54 -2.05 4.24
CA ARG A 38 -9.33 -0.58 4.27
C ARG A 38 -9.63 0.02 5.64
N GLY A 39 -10.63 -0.53 6.35
CA GLY A 39 -11.03 -0.07 7.69
C GLY A 39 -9.89 -0.15 8.71
N LYS A 40 -8.91 -1.03 8.50
CA LYS A 40 -7.76 -1.21 9.40
C LYS A 40 -6.83 0.00 9.46
N ASN A 41 -6.88 0.90 8.49
CA ASN A 41 -6.10 2.15 8.46
C ASN A 41 -6.78 3.32 9.17
N LYS A 42 -8.06 3.19 9.55
CA LYS A 42 -8.81 4.23 10.26
C LYS A 42 -8.34 4.36 11.70
N GLU A 43 -8.37 5.57 12.25
CA GLU A 43 -7.87 5.84 13.60
C GLU A 43 -8.61 5.04 14.68
N TRP A 44 -9.94 4.90 14.56
CA TRP A 44 -10.75 4.03 15.42
C TRP A 44 -10.18 2.60 15.54
N SER A 45 -9.63 2.07 14.44
CA SER A 45 -9.12 0.70 14.42
C SER A 45 -7.90 0.49 15.32
N SER A 46 -7.18 1.57 15.63
CA SER A 46 -6.02 1.58 16.52
C SER A 46 -6.37 1.61 18.00
N HIS A 47 -7.64 1.87 18.36
CA HIS A 47 -8.10 2.03 19.74
C HIS A 47 -9.11 0.98 20.18
N ASN A 48 -9.64 0.18 19.25
CA ASN A 48 -10.62 -0.85 19.55
C ASN A 48 -10.01 -2.26 19.45
N PRO A 49 -9.91 -3.02 20.56
CA PRO A 49 -9.39 -4.39 20.55
C PRO A 49 -10.18 -5.36 19.66
N LEU A 50 -11.45 -5.08 19.37
CA LEU A 50 -12.30 -5.90 18.51
C LEU A 50 -11.86 -5.87 17.04
N THR A 51 -11.02 -4.91 16.64
CA THR A 51 -10.54 -4.80 15.25
C THR A 51 -9.67 -5.99 14.85
N ALA A 52 -9.05 -6.68 15.82
CA ALA A 52 -8.33 -7.92 15.59
C ALA A 52 -9.23 -9.06 15.06
N TYR A 53 -10.55 -9.02 15.31
CA TYR A 53 -11.52 -9.99 14.80
C TYR A 53 -12.17 -9.55 13.49
N LEU A 54 -12.12 -8.26 13.16
CA LEU A 54 -12.75 -7.68 11.98
C LEU A 54 -11.83 -7.68 10.75
N PHE A 55 -10.52 -7.63 10.96
CA PHE A 55 -9.53 -7.48 9.88
C PHE A 55 -8.44 -8.54 9.97
N VAL A 56 -7.81 -8.81 8.83
CA VAL A 56 -6.67 -9.73 8.74
C VAL A 56 -5.46 -9.21 9.52
N SER A 57 -4.52 -10.09 9.86
CA SER A 57 -3.32 -9.72 10.61
C SER A 57 -2.35 -8.81 9.82
N ASP A 58 -1.47 -8.11 10.53
CA ASP A 58 -0.46 -7.24 9.90
C ASP A 58 0.55 -8.04 9.08
N GLY A 59 0.89 -9.24 9.54
CA GLY A 59 1.75 -10.17 8.81
C GLY A 59 1.14 -10.63 7.49
N PHE A 60 -0.18 -10.83 7.44
CA PHE A 60 -0.87 -11.15 6.19
C PHE A 60 -0.75 -10.00 5.18
N LEU A 61 -1.10 -8.77 5.58
CA LEU A 61 -1.03 -7.60 4.70
C LEU A 61 0.39 -7.29 4.24
N LEU A 62 1.37 -7.48 5.12
CA LEU A 62 2.77 -7.29 4.77
C LEU A 62 3.26 -8.32 3.74
N ASN A 63 2.88 -9.58 3.88
CA ASN A 63 3.24 -10.62 2.91
C ASN A 63 2.52 -10.39 1.57
N LEU A 64 1.25 -9.98 1.59
CA LEU A 64 0.52 -9.59 0.38
C LEU A 64 1.17 -8.39 -0.30
N ASN A 65 1.60 -7.39 0.47
CA ASN A 65 2.35 -6.25 -0.03
C ASN A 65 3.66 -6.68 -0.69
N PHE A 66 4.41 -7.58 -0.06
CA PHE A 66 5.65 -8.10 -0.63
C PHE A 66 5.40 -8.80 -1.99
N VAL A 67 4.32 -9.59 -2.11
CA VAL A 67 3.91 -10.21 -3.38
C VAL A 67 3.63 -9.14 -4.43
N LEU A 68 2.80 -8.15 -4.11
CA LEU A 68 2.40 -7.08 -5.03
C LEU A 68 3.60 -6.24 -5.48
N LEU A 69 4.51 -5.91 -4.56
CA LEU A 69 5.76 -5.23 -4.88
C LEU A 69 6.64 -6.04 -5.85
N ASN A 70 6.70 -7.36 -5.70
CA ASN A 70 7.43 -8.22 -6.66
C ASN A 70 6.74 -8.27 -8.04
N LEU A 71 5.40 -8.27 -8.07
CA LEU A 71 4.65 -8.16 -9.33
C LEU A 71 4.83 -6.78 -9.98
N ALA A 72 5.03 -5.74 -9.17
CA ALA A 72 5.26 -4.37 -9.62
C ALA A 72 6.68 -4.12 -10.15
N ARG A 73 7.66 -4.89 -9.67
CA ARG A 73 9.08 -4.74 -10.00
C ARG A 73 9.37 -4.51 -11.49
N PRO A 74 8.79 -5.24 -12.46
CA PRO A 74 9.13 -5.08 -13.87
C PRO A 74 8.79 -3.69 -14.46
N PHE A 75 7.86 -2.95 -13.86
CA PHE A 75 7.53 -1.57 -14.25
C PHE A 75 8.07 -0.52 -13.27
N ALA A 76 8.48 -0.92 -12.07
CA ALA A 76 9.08 -0.05 -11.07
C ALA A 76 10.61 0.10 -11.23
N GLU A 77 11.25 -0.66 -12.12
CA GLU A 77 12.65 -0.48 -12.46
C GLU A 77 12.93 0.91 -13.05
N PRO A 78 14.10 1.52 -12.74
CA PRO A 78 14.48 2.83 -13.28
C PRO A 78 14.34 2.88 -14.80
N TYR A 79 13.72 3.95 -15.31
CA TYR A 79 13.51 4.18 -16.75
C TYR A 79 12.67 3.12 -17.48
N SER A 80 11.90 2.30 -16.76
CA SER A 80 11.05 1.28 -17.39
C SER A 80 9.96 1.93 -18.25
N PRO A 81 9.90 1.65 -19.58
CA PRO A 81 8.85 2.19 -20.43
C PRO A 81 7.47 1.61 -20.11
N LYS A 82 7.41 0.53 -19.32
CA LYS A 82 6.17 -0.09 -18.88
C LYS A 82 5.37 0.81 -17.94
N LEU A 83 6.01 1.78 -17.30
CA LEU A 83 5.35 2.78 -16.46
C LEU A 83 4.31 3.58 -17.25
N LEU A 84 4.55 3.82 -18.54
CA LEU A 84 3.62 4.52 -19.43
C LEU A 84 2.36 3.70 -19.76
N LYS A 85 2.32 2.41 -19.39
CA LYS A 85 1.13 1.55 -19.55
C LYS A 85 0.11 1.75 -18.43
N ILE A 86 0.46 2.47 -17.37
CA ILE A 86 -0.46 2.74 -16.26
C ILE A 86 -1.48 3.78 -16.73
N ASN A 87 -2.75 3.39 -16.71
CA ASN A 87 -3.84 4.29 -17.05
C ASN A 87 -4.38 4.97 -15.76
N PRO A 88 -4.24 6.29 -15.60
CA PRO A 88 -4.66 6.99 -14.38
C PRO A 88 -6.19 7.02 -14.20
N ILE A 89 -6.97 6.83 -15.27
CA ILE A 89 -8.44 6.84 -15.21
C ILE A 89 -9.00 5.66 -14.42
N TYR A 90 -8.19 4.62 -14.19
CA TYR A 90 -8.52 3.54 -13.27
C TYR A 90 -8.98 4.02 -11.89
N ALA A 91 -8.39 5.12 -11.39
CA ALA A 91 -8.72 5.66 -10.07
C ALA A 91 -10.16 6.19 -9.93
N ILE A 92 -10.75 6.67 -11.02
CA ILE A 92 -12.07 7.31 -11.04
C ILE A 92 -13.13 6.44 -11.73
N THR A 93 -12.72 5.39 -12.45
CA THR A 93 -13.66 4.53 -13.17
C THR A 93 -14.48 3.66 -12.21
N GLN A 94 -15.77 3.56 -12.49
CA GLN A 94 -16.68 2.64 -11.82
C GLN A 94 -17.13 1.58 -12.82
N ASN A 95 -16.62 0.36 -12.66
CA ASN A 95 -16.96 -0.79 -13.51
C ASN A 95 -16.79 -2.09 -12.71
N ASP A 96 -17.64 -3.08 -12.98
CA ASP A 96 -17.55 -4.45 -12.46
C ASP A 96 -16.30 -5.20 -12.96
N ASN A 97 -15.69 -4.76 -14.07
CA ASN A 97 -14.44 -5.30 -14.60
C ASN A 97 -13.18 -4.81 -13.87
N ILE A 98 -13.33 -3.93 -12.86
CA ILE A 98 -12.23 -3.45 -12.03
C ILE A 98 -12.13 -4.30 -10.77
N HIS A 99 -10.99 -4.97 -10.60
CA HIS A 99 -10.75 -5.80 -9.42
C HIS A 99 -10.58 -4.98 -8.14
N LEU A 100 -9.91 -3.82 -8.20
CA LEU A 100 -9.79 -2.92 -7.04
C LEU A 100 -10.94 -1.91 -7.00
N ARG A 101 -12.03 -2.34 -6.37
CA ARG A 101 -13.26 -1.54 -6.26
C ARG A 101 -13.10 -0.33 -5.34
N ASP A 102 -14.04 0.59 -5.45
CA ASP A 102 -14.22 1.74 -4.55
C ASP A 102 -13.06 2.74 -4.47
N LEU A 103 -12.12 2.70 -5.42
CA LEU A 103 -11.00 3.65 -5.45
C LEU A 103 -11.47 5.11 -5.64
N HIS A 104 -12.55 5.32 -6.40
CA HIS A 104 -13.19 6.63 -6.59
C HIS A 104 -13.75 7.26 -5.28
N LYS A 105 -13.91 6.47 -4.21
CA LYS A 105 -14.36 6.95 -2.89
C LYS A 105 -13.21 7.51 -2.05
N ASP A 106 -11.96 7.27 -2.46
CA ASP A 106 -10.80 7.79 -1.74
C ASP A 106 -10.65 9.29 -1.94
N THR A 107 -10.09 9.96 -0.93
CA THR A 107 -9.85 11.41 -0.98
C THR A 107 -8.86 11.74 -2.10
N PRO A 108 -9.25 12.53 -3.12
CA PRO A 108 -8.35 12.92 -4.18
C PRO A 108 -7.32 13.94 -3.67
N MET A 109 -6.15 13.97 -4.31
CA MET A 109 -5.11 14.95 -3.99
C MET A 109 -5.50 16.38 -4.38
N ILE A 110 -6.25 16.52 -5.47
CA ILE A 110 -6.73 17.80 -5.99
C ILE A 110 -8.24 17.68 -6.18
N VAL A 111 -9.01 18.58 -5.56
CA VAL A 111 -10.45 18.69 -5.77
C VAL A 111 -10.68 19.78 -6.81
N ARG A 112 -11.13 19.39 -8.01
CA ARG A 112 -11.55 20.34 -9.04
C ARG A 112 -13.08 20.41 -9.02
N ASN A 113 -13.62 21.61 -8.91
CA ASN A 113 -15.05 21.85 -8.72
C ASN A 113 -15.92 21.38 -9.90
N ASP A 114 -15.30 21.16 -11.07
CA ASP A 114 -15.99 20.94 -12.35
C ASP A 114 -15.79 19.52 -12.90
N GLU A 115 -15.01 18.67 -12.24
CA GLU A 115 -14.75 17.30 -12.71
C GLU A 115 -15.88 16.36 -12.28
N SER A 116 -16.68 15.87 -13.24
CA SER A 116 -17.58 14.75 -12.98
C SER A 116 -16.72 13.49 -12.75
N ILE A 117 -16.53 13.13 -11.49
CA ILE A 117 -15.69 11.99 -11.05
C ILE A 117 -16.18 10.63 -11.61
N ASN A 118 -17.37 10.57 -12.21
CA ASN A 118 -18.02 9.32 -12.59
C ASN A 118 -17.97 9.05 -14.09
N GLU A 119 -16.88 8.43 -14.54
CA GLU A 119 -16.89 7.68 -15.79
C GLU A 119 -17.42 6.27 -15.52
N LYS A 120 -18.75 6.11 -15.53
CA LYS A 120 -19.35 4.78 -15.69
C LYS A 120 -19.08 4.33 -17.12
N ASN A 121 -18.04 3.53 -17.28
CA ASN A 121 -17.72 2.91 -18.56
C ASN A 121 -17.66 1.41 -18.37
N ASP A 122 -18.82 0.77 -18.48
CA ASP A 122 -19.04 -0.66 -18.25
C ASP A 122 -18.20 -1.56 -19.18
N GLN A 123 -17.62 -1.00 -20.26
CA GLN A 123 -16.82 -1.75 -21.24
C GLN A 123 -15.30 -1.65 -21.03
N THR A 124 -14.80 -0.76 -20.16
CA THR A 124 -13.36 -0.56 -20.00
C THR A 124 -12.72 -1.67 -19.16
N ALA A 125 -11.90 -2.50 -19.79
CA ALA A 125 -10.97 -3.40 -19.11
C ALA A 125 -9.59 -2.74 -19.00
N PHE A 126 -8.95 -2.89 -17.84
CA PHE A 126 -7.61 -2.35 -17.60
C PHE A 126 -6.55 -3.42 -17.73
N ASN A 127 -5.34 -2.99 -18.09
CA ASN A 127 -4.23 -3.90 -18.17
C ASN A 127 -3.71 -4.28 -16.77
N PHE A 128 -3.08 -5.44 -16.68
CA PHE A 128 -2.49 -5.97 -15.45
C PHE A 128 -1.53 -4.99 -14.76
N ILE A 129 -0.75 -4.22 -15.52
CA ILE A 129 0.21 -3.25 -14.96
C ILE A 129 -0.53 -2.16 -14.17
N THR A 130 -1.62 -1.64 -14.72
CA THR A 130 -2.45 -0.62 -14.08
C THR A 130 -3.03 -1.17 -12.78
N GLU A 131 -3.63 -2.36 -12.80
CA GLU A 131 -4.21 -2.94 -11.59
C GLU A 131 -3.19 -3.20 -10.49
N ILE A 132 -2.07 -3.84 -10.83
CA ILE A 132 -1.00 -4.12 -9.86
C ILE A 132 -0.40 -2.82 -9.33
N PHE A 133 -0.28 -1.77 -10.14
CA PHE A 133 0.21 -0.47 -9.68
C PHE A 133 -0.67 0.08 -8.56
N PHE A 134 -1.99 0.17 -8.76
CA PHE A 134 -2.91 0.71 -7.75
C PHE A 134 -3.06 -0.23 -6.55
N MET A 135 -3.15 -1.55 -6.76
CA MET A 135 -3.21 -2.53 -5.67
C MET A 135 -1.94 -2.49 -4.79
N SER A 136 -0.76 -2.32 -5.40
CA SER A 136 0.51 -2.22 -4.65
C SER A 136 0.53 -0.99 -3.75
N HIS A 137 0.01 0.16 -4.21
CA HIS A 137 -0.08 1.37 -3.39
C HIS A 137 -1.05 1.20 -2.22
N LEU A 138 -2.23 0.63 -2.47
CA LEU A 138 -3.20 0.40 -1.40
C LEU A 138 -2.70 -0.61 -0.37
N SER A 139 -2.01 -1.66 -0.84
CA SER A 139 -1.35 -2.63 0.02
C SER A 139 -0.21 -2.02 0.82
N TYR A 140 0.59 -1.13 0.24
CA TYR A 140 1.67 -0.41 0.92
C TYR A 140 1.13 0.44 2.06
N THR A 141 0.06 1.21 1.79
CA THR A 141 -0.62 2.03 2.80
C THR A 141 -1.16 1.18 3.95
N SER A 142 -1.74 0.02 3.62
CA SER A 142 -2.37 -0.88 4.61
C SER A 142 -1.39 -1.76 5.39
N SER A 143 -0.13 -1.82 4.95
CA SER A 143 0.92 -2.64 5.58
C SER A 143 2.04 -1.76 6.12
N VAL A 144 3.02 -1.39 5.29
CA VAL A 144 4.26 -0.70 5.66
C VAL A 144 3.98 0.65 6.31
N TYR A 145 3.16 1.49 5.67
CA TYR A 145 2.83 2.81 6.21
C TYR A 145 2.10 2.71 7.55
N ARG A 146 1.12 1.80 7.65
CA ARG A 146 0.41 1.54 8.91
C ARG A 146 1.34 1.05 10.01
N LEU A 147 2.20 0.08 9.73
CA LEU A 147 3.18 -0.43 10.68
C LEU A 147 4.15 0.66 11.15
N HIS A 148 4.56 1.55 10.25
CA HIS A 148 5.38 2.71 10.60
C HIS A 148 4.65 3.64 11.58
N ARG A 149 3.38 3.98 11.32
CA ARG A 149 2.55 4.75 12.26
C ARG A 149 2.43 4.06 13.62
N MET A 150 2.21 2.74 13.61
CA MET A 150 2.09 1.95 14.84
C MET A 150 3.40 1.92 15.63
N LEU A 151 4.55 1.86 14.95
CA LEU A 151 5.87 1.97 15.57
C LEU A 151 6.05 3.30 16.31
N LEU A 152 5.68 4.42 15.66
CA LEU A 152 5.76 5.75 16.26
C LEU A 152 4.87 5.86 17.50
N LYS A 153 3.63 5.34 17.42
CA LYS A 153 2.68 5.33 18.55
C LYS A 153 3.22 4.50 19.72
N ILE A 154 3.70 3.28 19.47
CA ILE A 154 4.28 2.42 20.52
C ILE A 154 5.50 3.08 21.14
N ASN A 155 6.33 3.79 20.36
CA ASN A 155 7.49 4.49 20.88
C ASN A 155 7.12 5.62 21.85
N GLU A 156 6.07 6.38 21.53
CA GLU A 156 5.52 7.41 22.41
C GLU A 156 4.93 6.79 23.70
N GLU A 157 4.09 5.76 23.56
CA GLU A 157 3.47 5.05 24.69
C GLU A 157 4.52 4.39 25.59
N LEU A 158 5.57 3.80 25.03
CA LEU A 158 6.65 3.18 25.79
C LEU A 158 7.40 4.21 26.64
N SER A 159 7.60 5.42 26.11
CA SER A 159 8.24 6.51 26.84
C SER A 159 7.39 6.93 28.05
N GLN A 160 6.06 6.97 27.91
CA GLN A 160 5.14 7.27 29.00
C GLN A 160 5.11 6.15 30.05
N VAL A 161 5.06 4.88 29.63
CA VAL A 161 5.08 3.72 30.54
C VAL A 161 6.39 3.66 31.32
N GLN A 162 7.53 3.97 30.67
CA GLN A 162 8.83 4.02 31.33
C GLN A 162 8.89 5.10 32.42
N GLN A 163 8.35 6.29 32.16
CA GLN A 163 8.28 7.36 33.17
C GLN A 163 7.40 6.95 34.35
N ALA A 164 6.19 6.42 34.07
CA ALA A 164 5.28 5.94 35.11
C ALA A 164 5.90 4.82 35.96
N TYR A 165 6.62 3.88 35.33
CA TYR A 165 7.35 2.83 36.05
C TYR A 165 8.41 3.40 36.99
N GLN A 166 9.22 4.36 36.52
CA GLN A 166 10.26 4.99 37.34
C GLN A 166 9.68 5.75 38.54
N GLU A 167 8.54 6.42 38.37
CA GLU A 167 7.85 7.13 39.44
C GLU A 167 7.24 6.16 40.46
N ALA A 168 6.50 5.15 39.99
CA ALA A 168 5.88 4.14 40.84
C ALA A 168 6.90 3.32 41.62
N SER A 169 8.02 2.95 40.98
CA SER A 169 9.11 2.21 41.62
C SER A 169 9.80 3.01 42.73
N LYS A 170 9.89 4.34 42.60
CA LYS A 170 10.45 5.22 43.64
C LYS A 170 9.51 5.38 44.84
N LEU A 171 8.20 5.37 44.61
CA LEU A 171 7.19 5.63 45.63
C LEU A 171 6.79 4.37 46.41
N ASN A 172 6.53 3.27 45.72
CA ASN A 172 5.86 2.10 46.30
C ASN A 172 6.79 0.87 46.44
N GLY A 173 8.04 0.98 45.99
CA GLY A 173 9.00 -0.12 45.98
C GLY A 173 8.71 -1.19 44.91
N PRO A 174 9.62 -2.15 44.70
CA PRO A 174 9.58 -3.08 43.55
C PRO A 174 8.53 -4.20 43.65
N ASN A 175 7.96 -4.46 44.83
CA ASN A 175 6.96 -5.52 45.03
C ASN A 175 5.51 -5.03 44.88
N ASP A 176 5.28 -3.78 44.53
CA ASP A 176 3.94 -3.23 44.30
C ASP A 176 3.33 -3.82 43.01
N GLU A 177 2.06 -4.21 43.07
CA GLU A 177 1.34 -4.82 41.94
C GLU A 177 1.31 -3.89 40.71
N ASN A 178 1.24 -2.56 40.91
CA ASN A 178 1.25 -1.60 39.82
C ASN A 178 2.63 -1.54 39.15
N VAL A 179 3.72 -1.64 39.92
CA VAL A 179 5.09 -1.67 39.38
C VAL A 179 5.28 -2.89 38.49
N GLN A 180 4.81 -4.07 38.93
CA GLN A 180 4.84 -5.30 38.13
C GLN A 180 3.98 -5.21 36.86
N ARG A 181 2.80 -4.60 36.93
CA ARG A 181 1.95 -4.38 35.74
C ARG A 181 2.61 -3.45 34.73
N LEU A 182 3.25 -2.37 35.19
CA LEU A 182 3.99 -1.44 34.34
C LEU A 182 5.21 -2.09 33.70
N GLU A 183 5.93 -2.94 34.44
CA GLU A 183 7.05 -3.73 33.92
C GLU A 183 6.60 -4.67 32.79
N GLN A 184 5.51 -5.42 33.00
CA GLN A 184 4.94 -6.30 31.96
C GLN A 184 4.45 -5.52 30.73
N ALA A 185 3.84 -4.34 30.94
CA ALA A 185 3.42 -3.47 29.84
C ALA A 185 4.62 -2.96 29.04
N MET A 186 5.70 -2.59 29.73
CA MET A 186 6.96 -2.16 29.11
C MET A 186 7.60 -3.31 28.30
N GLU A 187 7.68 -4.52 28.84
CA GLU A 187 8.25 -5.68 28.14
C GLU A 187 7.47 -6.01 26.86
N LYS A 188 6.12 -6.02 26.94
CA LYS A 188 5.25 -6.23 25.78
C LYS A 188 5.42 -5.13 24.74
N GLY A 189 5.45 -3.86 25.17
CA GLY A 189 5.64 -2.71 24.30
C GLY A 189 7.00 -2.75 23.59
N LEU A 190 8.08 -3.04 24.32
CA LEU A 190 9.43 -3.14 23.76
C LEU A 190 9.54 -4.30 22.75
N THR A 191 8.94 -5.45 23.07
CA THR A 191 8.88 -6.60 22.15
C THR A 191 8.16 -6.23 20.86
N ALA A 192 6.99 -5.59 20.95
CA ALA A 192 6.25 -5.14 19.78
C ALA A 192 7.04 -4.11 18.96
N PHE A 193 7.65 -3.12 19.63
CA PHE A 193 8.49 -2.10 19.01
C PHE A 193 9.65 -2.72 18.21
N LEU A 194 10.42 -3.61 18.83
CA LEU A 194 11.56 -4.25 18.19
C LEU A 194 11.12 -5.11 17.01
N ASN A 195 10.04 -5.89 17.15
CA ASN A 195 9.52 -6.72 16.06
C ASN A 195 9.11 -5.88 14.84
N ILE A 196 8.35 -4.81 15.05
CA ILE A 196 7.91 -3.92 13.96
C ILE A 196 9.13 -3.23 13.33
N LYS A 197 10.06 -2.73 14.15
CA LYS A 197 11.27 -2.07 13.69
C LYS A 197 12.13 -3.00 12.84
N THR A 198 12.30 -4.26 13.24
CA THR A 198 13.06 -5.25 12.47
C THR A 198 12.43 -5.49 11.11
N VAL A 199 11.11 -5.64 11.05
CA VAL A 199 10.38 -5.88 9.80
C VAL A 199 10.45 -4.69 8.85
N LEU A 200 10.27 -3.46 9.37
CA LEU A 200 10.34 -2.24 8.56
C LEU A 200 11.76 -1.92 8.06
N ASN A 201 12.79 -2.45 8.73
CA ASN A 201 14.19 -2.30 8.32
C ASN A 201 14.71 -3.51 7.52
N GLU A 202 13.83 -4.38 7.04
CA GLU A 202 14.23 -5.46 6.14
C GLU A 202 14.65 -4.87 4.78
N PRO A 203 15.89 -5.08 4.32
CA PRO A 203 16.42 -4.39 3.14
C PRO A 203 15.63 -4.65 1.85
N CYS A 204 15.17 -5.88 1.62
CA CYS A 204 14.46 -6.23 0.38
C CYS A 204 13.10 -5.53 0.29
N LEU A 205 12.36 -5.44 1.39
CA LEU A 205 11.11 -4.70 1.49
C LEU A 205 11.33 -3.21 1.23
N LEU A 206 12.38 -2.63 1.81
CA LEU A 206 12.75 -1.22 1.61
C LEU A 206 13.13 -0.94 0.15
N GLU A 207 13.97 -1.78 -0.45
CA GLU A 207 14.37 -1.67 -1.86
C GLU A 207 13.16 -1.71 -2.79
N LEU A 208 12.28 -2.69 -2.62
CA LEU A 208 11.08 -2.84 -3.43
C LEU A 208 10.09 -1.68 -3.23
N SER A 209 9.90 -1.24 -1.99
CA SER A 209 9.02 -0.09 -1.68
C SER A 209 9.57 1.20 -2.28
N ASN A 210 10.88 1.45 -2.17
CA ASN A 210 11.53 2.60 -2.76
C ASN A 210 11.46 2.58 -4.29
N ALA A 211 11.61 1.41 -4.91
CA ALA A 211 11.44 1.27 -6.35
C ALA A 211 10.02 1.66 -6.79
N LEU A 212 8.99 1.15 -6.10
CA LEU A 212 7.59 1.52 -6.38
C LEU A 212 7.37 3.03 -6.23
N LEU A 213 7.76 3.61 -5.09
CA LEU A 213 7.56 5.03 -4.81
C LEU A 213 8.32 5.93 -5.79
N THR A 214 9.56 5.57 -6.14
CA THR A 214 10.36 6.31 -7.13
C THR A 214 9.70 6.27 -8.50
N ALA A 215 9.23 5.09 -8.93
CA ALA A 215 8.51 4.93 -10.18
C ALA A 215 7.22 5.76 -10.19
N SER A 216 6.48 5.79 -9.08
CA SER A 216 5.28 6.63 -8.94
C SER A 216 5.60 8.11 -9.05
N CYS A 217 6.67 8.58 -8.40
CA CYS A 217 7.10 9.97 -8.55
C CYS A 217 7.45 10.30 -10.00
N SER A 218 8.22 9.45 -10.69
CA SER A 218 8.54 9.65 -12.11
C SER A 218 7.29 9.66 -12.99
N TRP A 219 6.33 8.77 -12.71
CA TRP A 219 5.07 8.69 -13.43
C TRP A 219 4.19 9.93 -13.21
N LEU A 220 4.06 10.41 -11.96
CA LEU A 220 3.31 11.62 -11.63
C LEU A 220 3.94 12.86 -12.25
N VAL A 221 5.27 12.98 -12.25
CA VAL A 221 5.97 14.07 -12.95
C VAL A 221 5.72 14.02 -14.45
N TYR A 222 5.74 12.82 -15.05
CA TYR A 222 5.39 12.65 -16.45
C TYR A 222 3.95 13.11 -16.75
N LEU A 223 2.98 12.69 -15.93
CA LEU A 223 1.58 13.11 -16.08
C LEU A 223 1.42 14.63 -15.94
N ALA A 224 2.10 15.24 -14.96
CA ALA A 224 2.05 16.69 -14.75
C ALA A 224 2.77 17.50 -15.86
N SER A 225 3.66 16.85 -16.62
CA SER A 225 4.40 17.48 -17.74
C SER A 225 3.64 17.37 -19.06
N LEU A 226 2.48 16.71 -19.10
CA LEU A 226 1.63 16.66 -20.29
C LEU A 226 1.07 18.08 -20.55
N PRO A 227 1.08 18.58 -21.80
CA PRO A 227 0.59 19.93 -22.10
C PRO A 227 -0.88 20.11 -21.67
N GLU A 228 -1.19 21.19 -20.96
CA GLU A 228 -2.57 21.58 -20.57
C GLU A 228 -3.41 22.10 -21.75
N GLU A 229 -2.79 22.37 -22.91
CA GLU A 229 -3.44 23.03 -24.04
C GLU A 229 -4.01 22.05 -25.07
N VAL A 230 -5.02 21.27 -24.70
CA VAL A 230 -6.12 20.91 -25.60
C VAL A 230 -7.33 20.57 -24.73
N ASP A 231 -8.52 21.00 -25.14
CA ASP A 231 -9.84 20.70 -24.58
C ASP A 231 -9.87 19.53 -23.57
N SER A 232 -10.48 19.70 -22.40
CA SER A 232 -10.50 18.71 -21.30
C SER A 232 -10.85 17.29 -21.76
N GLU A 233 -11.70 17.16 -22.79
CA GLU A 233 -12.08 15.91 -23.42
C GLU A 233 -10.96 15.28 -24.28
N GLU A 234 -10.14 16.10 -24.94
CA GLU A 234 -9.00 15.70 -25.76
C GLU A 234 -7.78 15.31 -24.91
N THR A 235 -7.56 16.02 -23.80
CA THR A 235 -6.61 15.64 -22.75
C THR A 235 -7.00 14.30 -22.11
N MET A 236 -8.29 14.10 -21.79
CA MET A 236 -8.79 12.81 -21.30
C MET A 236 -8.70 11.71 -22.37
N LYS A 237 -8.94 12.01 -23.65
CA LYS A 237 -8.69 11.05 -24.76
C LYS A 237 -7.21 10.67 -24.86
N MET A 238 -6.28 11.63 -24.74
CA MET A 238 -4.83 11.35 -24.71
C MET A 238 -4.44 10.46 -23.52
N ILE A 239 -4.95 10.77 -22.33
CA ILE A 239 -4.72 9.98 -21.11
C ILE A 239 -5.29 8.56 -21.26
N ARG A 240 -6.48 8.41 -21.84
CA ARG A 240 -7.12 7.10 -22.16
C ARG A 240 -6.31 6.29 -23.17
N GLN A 241 -5.51 6.94 -24.02
CA GLN A 241 -4.78 6.32 -25.15
C GLN A 241 -3.31 5.99 -24.86
N LEU A 242 -2.80 6.21 -23.64
CA LEU A 242 -1.46 5.77 -23.25
C LEU A 242 -1.39 4.22 -23.18
N PRO A 243 -0.43 3.50 -23.83
CA PRO A 243 0.72 3.97 -24.62
C PRO A 243 0.92 3.30 -26.01
N LEU A 244 1.43 4.08 -26.99
CA LEU A 244 2.65 3.80 -27.79
C LEU A 244 2.77 4.80 -28.97
N ALA A 245 3.58 5.84 -28.79
CA ALA A 245 4.34 6.46 -29.88
C ALA A 245 5.57 7.20 -29.32
N THR A 246 6.38 6.55 -28.50
CA THR A 246 7.72 7.07 -28.25
C THR A 246 8.63 6.63 -29.40
N LYS A 247 8.77 7.49 -30.42
CA LYS A 247 10.03 7.51 -31.16
C LYS A 247 11.11 7.79 -30.10
N PRO A 248 12.17 6.96 -30.01
CA PRO A 248 13.23 7.21 -29.04
C PRO A 248 13.83 8.58 -29.35
N ASN A 249 13.79 9.49 -28.38
CA ASN A 249 14.53 10.75 -28.48
C ASN A 249 16.01 10.39 -28.60
N ARG A 250 16.58 10.63 -29.79
CA ARG A 250 17.99 10.34 -30.13
C ARG A 250 18.98 11.34 -29.53
N GLN A 251 18.60 12.07 -28.49
CA GLN A 251 19.48 13.01 -27.83
C GLN A 251 19.24 12.93 -26.33
N LEU A 252 20.02 12.05 -25.70
CA LEU A 252 20.70 12.20 -24.41
C LEU A 252 21.76 11.10 -24.33
#